data_AF-A0A359KJN4-F1
#
_entry.id   AF-A0A359KJN4-F1
#
_cell.length_a   1.000
_cell.length_b   1.000
_cell.length_c   1.000
_cell.angle_alpha   90.00
_cell.angle_beta   90.00
_cell.angle_gamma   90.00
#
_symmetry.space_group_name_H-M   'P 1'
#
loop_
_entity.id
_entity.type
_entity.pdbx_description
1 polymer ?
#
loop_
_entity_poly.entity_id
_entity_poly.type
_entity_poly.pdbx_seq_one_letter_code
_entity_poly.pdbx_strand_id
1 'polypeptide(L)' 'MNYRHSFHAGNFADLVKHALVLWLLKERQARTGALGPVAVLDTHAGAGLYDLSGDAVRSREAEAGVARLMT' A
#
# COMPACT_ATOMS: atom_id res chain seq x y z
N MET A 1 -2.20 -19.79 7.73
CA MET A 1 -3.19 -18.69 7.86
C MET A 1 -4.00 -18.62 6.57
N ASN A 2 -5.33 -18.49 6.65
CA ASN A 2 -6.19 -18.53 5.46
C ASN A 2 -6.33 -17.18 4.74
N TYR A 3 -5.89 -16.07 5.36
CA TYR A 3 -5.88 -14.76 4.73
C TYR A 3 -4.64 -14.62 3.84
N ARG A 4 -4.84 -14.22 2.58
CA ARG A 4 -3.76 -13.88 1.64
C ARG A 4 -4.04 -12.50 1.05
N HIS A 5 -3.15 -11.56 1.30
CA HIS A 5 -3.32 -10.18 0.84
C HIS A 5 -3.29 -10.05 -0.70
N SER A 6 -2.75 -11.04 -1.42
CA SER A 6 -2.77 -11.09 -2.89
C SER A 6 -4.17 -11.02 -3.49
N PHE A 7 -5.21 -11.46 -2.78
CA PHE A 7 -6.60 -11.32 -3.22
C PHE A 7 -7.15 -9.90 -3.05
N HIS A 8 -6.52 -9.05 -2.24
CA HIS A 8 -7.03 -7.73 -1.88
C HIS A 8 -6.10 -6.59 -2.31
N ALA A 9 -4.94 -6.95 -2.87
CA ALA A 9 -3.91 -5.99 -3.25
C ALA A 9 -4.45 -4.94 -4.21
N GLY A 10 -4.21 -3.67 -3.89
CA GLY A 10 -4.62 -2.53 -4.71
C GLY A 10 -6.07 -2.10 -4.55
N ASN A 11 -6.81 -2.63 -3.57
CA ASN A 11 -8.17 -2.18 -3.27
C ASN A 11 -8.21 -0.76 -2.65
N PHE A 12 -9.41 -0.25 -2.33
CA PHE A 12 -9.56 1.10 -1.74
C PHE A 12 -8.82 1.25 -0.39
N ALA A 13 -8.78 0.19 0.44
CA ALA A 13 -8.13 0.24 1.74
C ALA A 13 -6.62 0.38 1.58
N ASP A 14 -6.04 -0.27 0.57
CA ASP A 14 -4.65 -0.10 0.18
C ASP A 14 -4.34 1.33 -0.28
N LEU A 15 -5.27 1.97 -1.00
CA LEU A 15 -5.11 3.38 -1.37
C LEU A 15 -5.04 4.27 -0.12
N VAL A 16 -5.98 4.12 0.81
CA VAL A 16 -6.02 4.94 2.02
C VAL A 16 -4.78 4.71 2.88
N LYS A 17 -4.41 3.45 3.14
CA LYS A 17 -3.28 3.14 4.02
C LYS A 17 -1.95 3.60 3.42
N HIS A 18 -1.72 3.38 2.12
CA HIS A 18 -0.47 3.78 1.47
C HIS A 18 -0.38 5.31 1.31
N ALA A 19 -1.48 5.99 0.97
CA ALA A 19 -1.52 7.45 0.93
C ALA A 19 -1.17 8.07 2.29
N LEU A 20 -1.70 7.49 3.38
CA LEU A 20 -1.38 7.94 4.74
C LEU A 20 0.11 7.78 5.07
N VAL A 21 0.71 6.62 4.76
CA VAL A 21 2.15 6.39 4.99
C VAL A 21 3.00 7.39 4.21
N LEU A 22 2.69 7.59 2.92
CA LEU A 22 3.40 8.57 2.08
C LEU A 22 3.26 9.99 2.62
N TRP A 23 2.05 10.37 3.05
CA TRP A 23 1.80 11.67 3.66
C TRP A 23 2.58 11.87 4.96
N LEU A 24 2.59 10.89 5.86
CA LEU A 24 3.35 10.94 7.12
C LEU A 24 4.86 11.10 6.87
N LEU A 25 5.41 10.37 5.89
CA LEU A 25 6.82 10.49 5.52
C LEU A 25 7.14 11.87 4.94
N LYS A 26 6.25 12.42 4.12
CA LYS A 26 6.38 13.78 3.57
C LYS A 26 6.32 14.85 4.67
N GLU A 27 5.33 14.76 5.56
CA GLU A 27 5.17 15.69 6.69
C GLU A 27 6.36 15.65 7.64
N ARG A 28 6.88 14.45 7.95
CA ARG A 28 8.09 14.31 8.77
C ARG A 28 9.26 15.06 8.14
N GLN A 29 9.50 14.88 6.84
CA GLN A 29 10.59 15.56 6.12
C GLN A 29 10.41 17.09 6.17
N ALA A 30 9.20 17.58 5.92
CA ALA A 30 8.90 19.01 5.94
C ALA A 30 9.12 19.65 7.32
N ARG A 31 8.73 18.99 8.41
CA ARG A 31 8.84 19.53 9.78
C ARG A 31 10.24 19.49 10.37
N THR A 32 11.00 18.45 10.03
CA THR A 32 12.32 18.23 10.63
C THR A 32 13.45 18.84 9.81
N GLY A 33 13.19 19.23 8.54
CA GLY A 33 14.22 19.63 7.59
C GLY A 33 15.24 18.52 7.29
N ALA A 34 14.98 17.30 7.78
CA ALA A 34 15.94 16.22 7.80
C ALA A 34 15.60 15.16 6.74
N LEU A 35 16.53 14.97 5.80
CA LEU A 35 16.66 13.75 4.99
C LEU A 35 17.30 12.59 5.79
N GLY A 36 17.41 12.74 7.12
CA GLY A 36 18.03 11.75 8.00
C GLY A 36 17.26 10.43 8.05
N PRO A 37 17.91 9.34 8.49
CA PRO A 37 17.38 7.99 8.41
C PRO A 37 16.00 7.85 9.05
N VAL A 38 15.15 7.03 8.41
CA VAL A 38 13.83 6.64 8.92
C VAL A 38 13.89 5.16 9.26
N ALA A 39 13.61 4.83 10.51
CA ALA A 39 13.35 3.45 10.91
C ALA A 39 11.86 3.13 10.69
N VAL A 40 11.57 2.03 10.01
CA VAL A 40 10.21 1.54 9.74
C VAL A 40 10.05 0.19 10.41
N LEU A 41 8.99 0.05 11.23
CA LEU A 41 8.58 -1.22 11.81
C LEU A 41 7.20 -1.56 11.25
N ASP A 42 7.14 -2.62 10.45
CA ASP A 42 5.89 -3.14 9.91
C ASP A 42 5.59 -4.52 10.51
N THR A 43 4.57 -4.57 11.37
CA THR A 43 4.18 -5.79 12.07
C THR A 43 3.54 -6.82 11.16
N HIS A 44 3.03 -6.41 9.99
CA HIS A 44 2.29 -7.25 9.05
C HIS A 44 2.65 -6.90 7.59
N ALA A 45 3.95 -6.88 7.27
CA ALA A 45 4.50 -6.42 5.99
C ALA A 45 4.01 -7.20 4.74
N GLY A 46 3.52 -8.42 4.93
CA GLY A 46 3.10 -9.29 3.82
C GLY A 46 4.26 -9.61 2.86
N ALA A 47 3.97 -9.69 1.56
CA ALA A 47 4.94 -10.06 0.52
C ALA A 47 5.72 -8.87 -0.07
N GLY A 48 5.42 -7.63 0.34
CA GLY A 48 6.01 -6.41 -0.21
C GLY A 48 5.44 -6.00 -1.57
N LEU A 49 5.49 -6.88 -2.58
CA LEU A 49 4.91 -6.66 -3.91
C LEU A 49 3.90 -7.74 -4.26
N TYR A 50 2.86 -7.35 -4.99
CA TYR A 50 1.79 -8.25 -5.42
C TYR A 50 1.54 -8.11 -6.92
N ASP A 51 1.53 -9.23 -7.62
CA ASP A 51 1.12 -9.31 -9.01
C ASP A 51 -0.41 -9.27 -9.12
N LEU A 52 -0.94 -8.20 -9.71
CA LEU A 52 -2.38 -8.00 -9.87
C LEU A 52 -2.99 -8.85 -11.00
N SER A 53 -2.17 -9.54 -11.80
CA SER A 53 -2.63 -10.52 -12.79
C SER A 53 -2.87 -11.93 -12.20
N GLY A 54 -2.48 -12.15 -10.94
CA GLY A 54 -2.66 -13.42 -10.22
C GLY A 54 -3.97 -13.49 -9.41
N ASP A 55 -3.86 -13.81 -8.12
CA ASP A 55 -5.00 -14.00 -7.21
C ASP A 55 -5.98 -12.80 -7.20
N ALA A 56 -5.49 -11.57 -7.39
CA ALA A 56 -6.29 -10.35 -7.40
C ALA A 56 -7.37 -10.32 -8.51
N VAL A 57 -7.17 -11.04 -9.61
CA VAL A 57 -8.16 -11.16 -10.70
C VAL A 57 -9.45 -11.83 -10.22
N ARG A 58 -9.35 -12.70 -9.20
CA ARG A 58 -10.51 -13.42 -8.66
C ARG A 58 -11.44 -12.53 -7.85
N SER A 59 -10.90 -11.54 -7.14
CA SER A 59 -11.69 -10.59 -6.33
C SER A 59 -12.10 -9.34 -7.11
N ARG A 60 -11.26 -8.92 -8.08
CA ARG A 60 -11.40 -7.68 -8.86
C ARG A 60 -11.39 -6.41 -8.02
N GLU A 61 -10.92 -6.46 -6.78
CA GLU A 61 -10.95 -5.29 -5.90
C GLU A 61 -10.02 -4.16 -6.40
N ALA A 62 -8.93 -4.50 -7.08
CA ALA A 62 -8.02 -3.54 -7.69
C ALA A 62 -8.68 -2.68 -8.79
N GLU A 63 -9.70 -3.21 -9.48
CA GLU A 63 -10.45 -2.49 -10.53
C GLU A 63 -11.24 -1.30 -9.94
N ALA A 64 -11.71 -1.42 -8.70
CA ALA A 64 -12.36 -0.35 -7.96
C ALA A 64 -11.38 0.51 -7.13
N GLY A 65 -10.11 0.11 -7.05
CA GLY A 65 -9.05 0.78 -6.32
C GLY A 65 -8.00 1.38 -7.26
N VAL A 66 -6.77 0.86 -7.18
CA VAL A 66 -5.59 1.41 -7.85
C VAL A 66 -5.74 1.57 -9.36
N ALA A 67 -6.51 0.71 -10.03
CA ALA A 67 -6.74 0.84 -11.46
C ALA A 67 -7.42 2.18 -11.83
N ARG A 68 -8.35 2.68 -11.00
CA ARG A 68 -9.00 3.99 -11.21
C ARG A 68 -8.12 5.19 -10.91
N LEU A 69 -7.06 5.00 -10.14
CA LEU A 69 -6.10 6.07 -9.84
C LEU A 69 -5.06 6.24 -10.95
N MET A 70 -4.83 5.17 -11.74
CA MET A 70 -3.82 5.15 -12.82
C MET A 70 -4.39 5.48 -14.21
N THR A 71 -5.70 5.67 -14.31
CA THR A 71 -6.39 6.21 -15.51
C THR A 71 -6.38 7.72 -15.49
#